data_AF-A0A843I8P7-F1
#
_entry.id   AF-A0A843I8P7-F1
#
_cell.length_a   1.000
_cell.length_b   1.000
_cell.length_c   1.000
_cell.angle_alpha   90.00
_cell.angle_beta   90.00
_cell.angle_gamma   90.00
#
_symmetry.space_group_name_H-M   'P 1'
#
loop_
_entity.id
_entity.type
_entity.pdbx_description
1 polymer ?
#
loop_
_entity_poly.entity_id
_entity_poly.type
_entity_poly.pdbx_seq_one_letter_code
_entity_poly.pdbx_strand_id
1 'polypeptide(L)'
;MSTEYAWHTIAVGNSLLGAYNFLVLATPADWRIVIMPMASDVFSYTSVNGAKWVRDGEVKHFIKAGRRFYDLEIRVRPGRRTKALGDAAELGGHDACYYVKEVGFLRKRKALMVEAYCPVTDRTIELSIKGDDAPLELLAYLKHSKCH
;
A
#
# COMPACT_ATOMS: atom_id res chain seq x y z
N MET A 1 8.70 21.42 -9.29
CA MET A 1 9.83 20.53 -8.99
C MET A 1 9.44 19.14 -9.45
N SER A 2 10.15 18.57 -10.44
CA SER A 2 9.97 17.18 -10.84
C SER A 2 10.67 16.33 -9.80
N THR A 3 9.92 15.73 -8.87
CA THR A 3 10.45 14.65 -8.03
C THR A 3 10.66 13.42 -8.92
N GLU A 4 11.65 12.59 -8.60
CA GLU A 4 11.89 11.30 -9.30
C GLU A 4 10.75 10.28 -9.08
N TYR A 5 9.75 10.64 -8.29
CA TYR A 5 8.65 9.79 -7.86
C TYR A 5 7.32 10.57 -7.80
N ALA A 6 6.20 9.85 -7.82
CA ALA A 6 4.85 10.38 -7.64
C ALA A 6 4.24 9.90 -6.33
N TRP A 7 3.39 10.73 -5.73
CA TRP A 7 2.55 10.33 -4.58
C TRP A 7 1.13 10.04 -5.03
N HIS A 8 0.58 8.95 -4.49
CA HIS A 8 -0.80 8.56 -4.71
C HIS A 8 -1.49 8.31 -3.38
N THR A 9 -2.46 9.16 -3.05
CA THR A 9 -3.31 8.96 -1.88
C THR A 9 -4.27 7.80 -2.14
N ILE A 10 -4.08 6.68 -1.45
CA ILE A 10 -5.00 5.56 -1.44
C ILE A 10 -5.94 5.76 -0.27
N ALA A 11 -7.16 6.18 -0.57
CA ALA A 11 -8.16 6.53 0.42
C ALA A 11 -9.55 6.15 -0.07
N VAL A 12 -10.47 6.03 0.88
CA VAL A 12 -11.89 5.84 0.61
C VAL A 12 -12.66 6.89 1.37
N GLY A 13 -13.79 7.33 0.83
CA GLY A 13 -14.54 8.41 1.45
C GLY A 13 -15.72 8.85 0.63
N ASN A 14 -16.51 9.72 1.24
CA ASN A 14 -17.60 10.43 0.58
C ASN A 14 -17.59 11.89 1.06
N SER A 15 -18.36 12.73 0.38
CA SER A 15 -18.40 14.17 0.65
C SER A 15 -18.87 14.53 2.07
N LEU A 16 -19.58 13.62 2.75
CA LEU A 16 -20.13 13.87 4.09
C LEU A 16 -19.13 13.51 5.20
N LEU A 17 -18.46 12.37 5.08
CA LEU A 17 -17.57 11.82 6.12
C LEU A 17 -16.09 12.17 5.88
N GLY A 18 -15.75 12.69 4.70
CA GLY A 18 -14.38 12.96 4.28
C GLY A 18 -13.64 11.69 3.85
N ALA A 19 -12.32 11.82 3.67
CA ALA A 19 -11.45 10.74 3.23
C ALA A 19 -10.79 10.01 4.41
N TYR A 20 -10.73 8.68 4.31
CA TYR A 20 -10.07 7.76 5.22
C TYR A 20 -8.88 7.15 4.47
N ASN A 21 -7.67 7.51 4.89
CA ASN A 21 -6.45 7.17 4.19
C ASN A 21 -5.95 5.79 4.61
N PHE A 22 -5.70 4.92 3.64
CA PHE A 22 -4.97 3.68 3.88
C PHE A 22 -3.47 3.98 3.90
N LEU A 23 -2.97 4.57 2.82
CA LEU A 23 -1.55 4.86 2.60
C LEU A 23 -1.44 5.98 1.56
N VAL A 24 -0.47 6.89 1.69
CA VAL A 24 0.00 7.69 0.56
C VAL A 24 1.19 6.97 -0.03
N LEU A 25 0.98 6.25 -1.14
CA LEU A 25 1.99 5.42 -1.76
C LEU A 25 2.91 6.27 -2.65
N ALA A 26 4.22 6.16 -2.46
CA ALA A 26 5.22 6.69 -3.38
C ALA A 26 5.59 5.64 -4.43
N THR A 27 5.64 6.04 -5.70
CA THR A 27 5.90 5.18 -6.87
C THR A 27 6.83 5.89 -7.86
N PRO A 28 7.43 5.18 -8.84
CA PRO A 28 8.03 5.84 -10.00
C PRO A 28 7.07 6.85 -10.65
N ALA A 29 7.61 7.97 -11.15
CA ALA A 29 6.81 9.11 -11.60
C ALA A 29 5.83 8.80 -12.75
N ASP A 30 6.11 7.78 -13.56
CA ASP A 30 5.28 7.35 -14.69
C ASP A 30 4.15 6.38 -14.29
N TRP A 31 4.11 5.92 -13.04
CA TRP A 31 3.09 5.00 -12.56
C TRP A 31 1.78 5.71 -12.26
N ARG A 32 0.67 4.98 -12.42
CA ARG A 32 -0.68 5.49 -12.17
C ARG A 32 -1.52 4.48 -11.40
N ILE A 33 -2.28 4.97 -10.43
CA ILE A 33 -3.31 4.18 -9.75
C ILE A 33 -4.60 4.23 -10.56
N VAL A 34 -5.16 3.07 -10.85
CA VAL A 34 -6.48 2.92 -11.46
C VAL A 34 -7.45 2.47 -10.37
N ILE A 35 -8.35 3.36 -10.00
CA ILE A 35 -9.28 3.17 -8.89
C ILE A 35 -10.34 2.12 -9.30
N MET A 36 -10.53 1.11 -8.46
CA MET A 36 -11.66 0.19 -8.57
C MET A 36 -12.81 0.66 -7.66
N PRO A 37 -14.01 0.90 -8.20
CA PRO A 37 -15.18 1.21 -7.39
C PRO A 37 -15.54 0.06 -6.43
N MET A 38 -15.98 0.40 -5.21
CA MET A 38 -16.52 -0.53 -4.20
C MET A 38 -15.60 -1.68 -3.77
N ALA A 39 -14.29 -1.54 -3.96
CA ALA A 39 -13.31 -2.57 -3.64
C ALA A 39 -12.63 -2.33 -2.29
N SER A 40 -13.39 -1.89 -1.29
CA SER A 40 -12.84 -1.46 0.00
C SER A 40 -13.81 -1.63 1.16
N ASP A 41 -13.26 -2.03 2.30
CA ASP A 41 -13.95 -2.10 3.58
C ASP A 41 -13.16 -1.31 4.64
N VAL A 42 -13.86 -0.49 5.43
CA VAL A 42 -13.26 0.25 6.55
C VAL A 42 -14.07 -0.04 7.81
N PHE A 43 -13.40 -0.66 8.79
CA PHE A 43 -14.03 -1.05 10.06
C PHE A 43 -13.72 -0.04 11.17
N SER A 44 -12.53 0.55 11.17
CA SER A 44 -12.15 1.59 12.13
C SER A 44 -11.10 2.55 11.59
N TYR A 45 -10.95 3.71 12.24
CA TYR A 45 -9.97 4.73 11.89
C TYR A 45 -9.38 5.40 13.13
N THR A 46 -8.26 6.09 12.93
CA THR A 46 -7.65 7.01 13.90
C THR A 46 -7.36 8.36 13.23
N SER A 47 -7.26 9.42 14.00
CA SER A 47 -6.94 10.76 13.49
C SER A 47 -5.55 11.17 13.95
N VAL A 48 -4.67 11.53 13.01
CA VAL A 48 -3.31 12.00 13.27
C VAL A 48 -3.09 13.26 12.44
N ASN A 49 -2.62 14.34 13.06
CA ASN A 49 -2.34 15.63 12.40
C ASN A 49 -3.49 16.16 11.52
N GLY A 50 -4.74 15.94 11.95
CA GLY A 50 -5.94 16.38 11.22
C GLY A 50 -6.35 15.47 10.05
N ALA A 51 -5.60 14.40 9.75
CA ALA A 51 -5.96 13.40 8.75
C ALA A 51 -6.55 12.14 9.39
N LYS A 52 -7.58 11.56 8.77
CA LYS A 52 -8.13 10.26 9.17
C LYS A 52 -7.36 9.14 8.47
N TRP A 53 -6.87 8.20 9.23
CA TRP A 53 -6.14 7.03 8.78
C TRP A 53 -6.91 5.77 9.15
N VAL A 54 -7.15 4.89 8.18
CA VAL A 54 -7.80 3.59 8.43
C VAL A 54 -6.97 2.81 9.43
N ARG A 55 -7.57 2.28 10.50
CA ARG A 55 -6.87 1.45 11.50
C ARG A 55 -7.18 -0.03 11.33
N ASP A 56 -8.32 -0.33 10.72
CA ASP A 56 -8.73 -1.69 10.33
C ASP A 56 -9.55 -1.63 9.04
N GLY A 57 -9.13 -2.38 8.03
CA GLY A 57 -9.80 -2.41 6.72
C GLY A 57 -8.92 -2.95 5.60
N GLU A 58 -9.50 -3.02 4.40
CA GLU A 58 -8.77 -3.35 3.17
C GLU A 58 -9.25 -2.53 1.97
N VAL A 59 -8.38 -2.35 0.99
CA VAL A 59 -8.69 -1.70 -0.29
C VAL A 59 -7.94 -2.37 -1.44
N LYS A 60 -8.61 -2.50 -2.58
CA LYS A 60 -8.06 -3.09 -3.80
C LYS A 60 -8.20 -2.14 -4.99
N HIS A 61 -7.13 -1.95 -5.74
CA HIS A 61 -7.05 -1.12 -6.95
C HIS A 61 -6.14 -1.79 -8.00
N PHE A 62 -5.86 -1.10 -9.12
CA PHE A 62 -4.78 -1.50 -10.02
C PHE A 62 -3.68 -0.44 -10.09
N ILE A 63 -2.49 -0.87 -10.50
CA ILE A 63 -1.38 0.00 -10.88
C ILE A 63 -1.10 -0.22 -12.37
N LYS A 64 -1.00 0.88 -13.12
CA LYS A 64 -0.48 0.89 -14.49
C LYS A 64 0.94 1.44 -14.49
N ALA A 65 1.89 0.64 -14.95
CA ALA A 65 3.32 0.94 -15.01
C ALA A 65 3.83 0.73 -16.44
N GLY A 66 3.67 1.76 -17.29
CA GLY A 66 3.89 1.65 -18.72
C GLY A 66 2.96 0.60 -19.36
N ARG A 67 3.54 -0.50 -19.85
CA ARG A 67 2.79 -1.64 -20.43
C ARG A 67 2.39 -2.70 -19.40
N ARG A 68 2.90 -2.61 -18.16
CA ARG A 68 2.64 -3.57 -17.08
C ARG A 68 1.41 -3.12 -16.28
N PHE A 69 0.66 -4.11 -15.80
CA PHE A 69 -0.51 -3.92 -14.95
C PHE A 69 -0.39 -4.81 -13.72
N TYR A 70 -0.66 -4.23 -12.56
CA TYR A 70 -0.62 -4.93 -11.28
C TYR A 70 -1.94 -4.77 -10.52
N ASP A 71 -2.35 -5.83 -9.83
CA ASP A 71 -3.36 -5.77 -8.78
C ASP A 71 -2.68 -5.18 -7.53
N LEU A 72 -3.26 -4.13 -6.96
CA LEU A 72 -2.83 -3.50 -5.70
C LEU A 72 -3.84 -3.86 -4.62
N GLU A 73 -3.37 -4.44 -3.53
CA GLU A 73 -4.16 -4.66 -2.31
C GLU A 73 -3.42 -4.05 -1.13
N ILE A 74 -4.12 -3.26 -0.31
CA ILE A 74 -3.63 -2.78 0.97
C ILE A 74 -4.56 -3.28 2.04
N ARG A 75 -4.02 -4.04 3.00
CA ARG A 75 -4.73 -4.45 4.21
C ARG A 75 -4.10 -3.78 5.40
N VAL A 76 -4.95 -3.28 6.30
CA VAL A 76 -4.52 -2.59 7.52
C VAL A 76 -5.15 -3.29 8.71
N ARG A 77 -4.34 -3.58 9.72
CA ARG A 77 -4.78 -4.28 10.94
C ARG A 77 -4.29 -3.55 12.20
N PRO A 78 -5.11 -3.44 13.26
CA PRO A 78 -4.69 -2.76 14.50
C PRO A 78 -3.51 -3.47 15.18
N GLY A 79 -2.61 -2.67 15.77
CA GLY A 79 -1.46 -3.13 16.51
C GLY A 79 -0.32 -3.69 15.65
N ARG A 80 0.72 -4.18 16.32
CA ARG A 80 1.86 -4.84 15.68
C ARG A 80 1.54 -6.31 15.36
N ARG A 81 1.35 -6.61 14.08
CA ARG A 81 1.00 -7.93 13.53
C ARG A 81 1.98 -8.42 12.45
N THR A 82 3.06 -7.67 12.24
CA THR A 82 4.15 -7.99 11.30
C THR A 82 4.75 -9.36 11.64
N LYS A 83 4.92 -10.22 10.63
CA LYS A 83 5.49 -11.56 10.84
C LYS A 83 7.02 -11.60 10.73
N ALA A 84 7.65 -10.48 10.36
CA ALA A 84 9.09 -10.39 10.08
C ALA A 84 9.58 -11.47 9.09
N LEU A 85 8.85 -11.63 7.99
CA LEU A 85 9.19 -12.58 6.93
C LEU A 85 9.80 -11.84 5.75
N GLY A 86 10.95 -12.33 5.27
CA GLY A 86 11.62 -11.84 4.08
C GLY A 86 12.78 -10.88 4.36
N ASP A 87 13.14 -10.11 3.35
CA ASP A 87 14.27 -9.18 3.37
C ASP A 87 13.84 -7.83 3.95
N ALA A 88 14.81 -7.07 4.46
CA ALA A 88 14.56 -5.75 5.02
C ALA A 88 14.14 -4.73 3.95
N ALA A 89 13.21 -3.85 4.29
CA ALA A 89 12.78 -2.69 3.50
C ALA A 89 12.38 -1.54 4.43
N GLU A 90 11.92 -0.45 3.84
CA GLU A 90 11.37 0.69 4.56
C GLU A 90 10.07 1.16 3.91
N LEU A 91 9.09 1.56 4.72
CA LEU A 91 7.84 2.17 4.27
C LEU A 91 7.56 3.43 5.10
N GLY A 92 7.65 4.59 4.44
CA GLY A 92 7.39 5.89 5.06
C GLY A 92 8.17 6.16 6.34
N GLY A 93 9.47 5.87 6.36
CA GLY A 93 10.32 6.06 7.54
C GLY A 93 10.21 4.98 8.60
N HIS A 94 9.53 3.86 8.34
CA HIS A 94 9.41 2.74 9.27
C HIS A 94 10.01 1.46 8.70
N ASP A 95 10.61 0.68 9.60
CA ASP A 95 11.10 -0.66 9.28
C ASP A 95 9.98 -1.51 8.67
N ALA A 96 10.30 -2.14 7.55
CA ALA A 96 9.43 -3.04 6.83
C ALA A 96 10.18 -4.32 6.47
N CYS A 97 9.42 -5.36 6.13
CA CYS A 97 9.96 -6.55 5.48
C CYS A 97 9.25 -6.76 4.15
N TYR A 98 9.94 -7.28 3.15
CA TYR A 98 9.35 -7.66 1.89
C TYR A 98 9.74 -9.08 1.46
N TYR A 99 8.88 -9.70 0.69
CA TYR A 99 9.18 -10.96 0.02
C TYR A 99 8.36 -11.10 -1.26
N VAL A 100 8.80 -11.99 -2.15
CA VAL A 100 8.08 -12.34 -3.37
C VAL A 100 7.53 -13.75 -3.25
N LYS A 101 6.26 -13.96 -3.62
CA LYS A 101 5.66 -15.29 -3.72
C LYS A 101 4.98 -15.50 -5.07
N GLU A 102 4.93 -16.74 -5.52
CA GLU A 102 4.05 -17.14 -6.62
C GLU A 102 2.60 -17.25 -6.11
N VAL A 103 1.65 -16.78 -6.92
CA VAL A 103 0.22 -16.78 -6.61
C VAL A 103 -0.59 -17.22 -7.83
N GLY A 104 -1.67 -17.96 -7.60
CA GLY A 104 -2.58 -18.45 -8.63
C GLY A 104 -2.29 -19.89 -9.07
N PHE A 105 -3.36 -20.67 -9.27
CA PHE A 105 -3.28 -22.09 -9.63
C PHE A 105 -3.14 -22.32 -11.15
N LEU A 106 -3.94 -21.64 -11.99
CA LEU A 106 -3.93 -21.83 -13.44
C LEU A 106 -2.92 -20.92 -14.16
N ARG A 107 -2.89 -19.64 -13.79
CA ARG A 107 -1.89 -18.68 -14.29
C ARG A 107 -1.03 -18.23 -13.11
N LYS A 108 0.19 -18.75 -13.05
CA LYS A 108 1.18 -18.33 -12.07
C LYS A 108 1.50 -16.86 -12.29
N ARG A 109 1.27 -16.06 -11.25
CA ARG A 109 1.63 -14.64 -11.16
C ARG A 109 2.60 -14.47 -10.00
N LYS A 110 3.34 -13.37 -9.96
CA LYS A 110 4.19 -13.01 -8.82
C LYS A 110 3.53 -11.92 -8.00
N ALA A 111 3.69 -11.98 -6.69
CA ALA A 111 3.22 -10.94 -5.78
C ALA A 111 4.41 -10.45 -4.94
N LEU A 112 4.69 -9.15 -5.03
CA LEU A 112 5.50 -8.44 -4.06
C LEU A 112 4.64 -8.17 -2.82
N MET A 113 5.08 -8.67 -1.68
CA MET A 113 4.46 -8.45 -0.38
C MET A 113 5.37 -7.53 0.44
N VAL A 114 4.82 -6.49 1.06
CA VAL A 114 5.52 -5.61 2.00
C VAL A 114 4.68 -5.47 3.26
N GLU A 115 5.28 -5.71 4.42
CA GLU A 115 4.65 -5.52 5.73
C GLU A 115 5.41 -4.47 6.53
N ALA A 116 4.69 -3.47 7.06
CA ALA A 116 5.27 -2.43 7.91
C ALA A 116 4.36 -2.13 9.10
N TYR A 117 4.95 -1.85 10.26
CA TYR A 117 4.20 -1.38 11.44
C TYR A 117 4.40 0.12 11.63
N CYS A 118 3.30 0.88 11.72
CA CYS A 118 3.34 2.30 12.01
C CYS A 118 2.99 2.54 13.50
N PRO A 119 3.94 2.95 14.34
CA PRO A 119 3.68 3.20 15.76
C PRO A 119 2.81 4.43 16.00
N VAL A 120 2.82 5.41 15.09
CA VAL A 120 2.04 6.66 15.23
C VAL A 120 0.53 6.39 15.11
N THR A 121 0.15 5.46 14.24
CA THR A 121 -1.26 5.09 14.01
C THR A 121 -1.64 3.74 14.64
N ASP A 122 -0.69 3.11 15.35
CA ASP A 122 -0.83 1.77 15.97
C ASP A 122 -1.49 0.75 15.03
N ARG A 123 -0.88 0.56 13.85
CA ARG A 123 -1.39 -0.34 12.82
C ARG A 123 -0.29 -1.00 12.01
N THR A 124 -0.55 -2.23 11.57
CA THR A 124 0.25 -2.94 10.58
C THR A 124 -0.37 -2.75 9.21
N ILE A 125 0.46 -2.40 8.23
CA ILE A 125 0.11 -2.18 6.83
C ILE A 125 0.72 -3.32 6.03
N GLU A 126 -0.11 -4.05 5.30
CA GLU A 126 0.29 -5.06 4.34
C GLU A 126 -0.01 -4.54 2.94
N LEU A 127 1.02 -4.37 2.13
CA LEU A 127 0.94 -3.96 0.74
C LEU A 127 1.25 -5.19 -0.12
N SER A 128 0.33 -5.52 -1.02
CA SER A 128 0.46 -6.61 -1.99
C SER A 128 0.33 -6.05 -3.39
N ILE A 129 1.33 -6.30 -4.24
CA ILE A 129 1.34 -5.89 -5.64
C ILE A 129 1.60 -7.12 -6.50
N LYS A 130 0.58 -7.51 -7.26
CA LYS A 130 0.54 -8.78 -8.00
C LYS A 130 0.46 -8.54 -9.50
N GLY A 131 1.33 -9.18 -10.26
CA GLY A 131 1.34 -9.10 -11.72
C GLY A 131 1.98 -10.31 -12.38
N ASP A 132 2.30 -10.20 -13.66
CA ASP A 132 3.08 -11.21 -14.36
C ASP A 132 4.52 -11.29 -13.80
N ASP A 133 5.07 -10.16 -13.33
CA ASP A 133 6.28 -10.02 -12.54
C ASP A 133 5.99 -9.41 -11.15
N ALA A 134 7.00 -9.43 -10.26
CA ALA A 134 6.97 -8.70 -8.99
C ALA A 134 7.78 -7.40 -9.16
N PRO A 135 7.19 -6.22 -8.95
CA PRO A 135 7.86 -4.98 -9.27
C PRO A 135 8.78 -4.51 -8.12
N LEU A 136 9.95 -5.15 -8.01
CA LEU A 136 10.94 -4.89 -6.96
C LEU A 136 11.48 -3.46 -6.99
N GLU A 137 11.45 -2.79 -8.14
CA GLU A 137 11.87 -1.39 -8.27
C GLU A 137 11.07 -0.45 -7.36
N LEU A 138 9.84 -0.83 -6.97
CA LEU A 138 9.02 -0.01 -6.07
C LEU A 138 9.67 0.16 -4.70
N LEU A 139 10.45 -0.83 -4.24
CA LEU A 139 11.09 -0.82 -2.92
C LEU A 139 11.95 0.43 -2.70
N ALA A 140 12.60 0.93 -3.75
CA ALA A 140 13.43 2.14 -3.70
C ALA A 140 12.62 3.42 -3.35
N TYR A 141 11.31 3.40 -3.59
CA TYR A 141 10.42 4.54 -3.43
C TYR A 141 9.58 4.46 -2.15
N LEU A 142 9.36 3.27 -1.58
CA LEU A 142 8.46 3.08 -0.45
C LEU A 142 8.82 3.90 0.79
N LYS A 143 10.11 4.18 1.02
CA LYS A 143 10.59 5.10 2.07
C LYS A 143 9.98 6.50 1.99
N HIS A 144 9.58 6.96 0.80
CA HIS A 144 8.96 8.26 0.58
C HIS A 144 7.43 8.26 0.76
N SER A 145 6.82 7.10 1.04
CA SER A 145 5.39 6.98 1.30
C SER A 145 5.00 7.64 2.63
N LYS A 146 3.69 7.86 2.86
CA LYS A 146 3.19 8.32 4.17
C LYS A 146 2.15 7.35 4.71
N CYS A 147 2.33 7.00 5.97
CA CYS A 147 1.47 6.08 6.71
C CYS A 147 0.80 6.74 7.93
N HIS A 148 1.05 8.02 8.17
CA HIS A 148 0.45 8.87 9.20
C HIS A 148 0.59 10.36 8.82
#